data_AF-A0ABD5TRQ3-F1
#
_entry.id   AF-A0ABD5TRQ3-F1
#
_cell.length_a   1.000
_cell.length_b   1.000
_cell.length_c   1.000
_cell.angle_alpha   90.00
_cell.angle_beta   90.00
_cell.angle_gamma   90.00
#
_symmetry.space_group_name_H-M   'P 1'
#
loop_
_entity.id
_entity.type
_entity.pdbx_description
1 polymer ?
#
loop_
_entity_poly.entity_id
_entity_poly.type
_entity_poly.pdbx_seq_one_letter_code
_entity_poly.pdbx_strand_id
1 'polypeptide(L)'
;MTHSAEEILSVVGDKRLTTREIAAELDCHPETANRRLRQLEEDGLLSSTRSGQMLLWTRARQPRAFLVRVDADRIPNFIVGIRTPIEIVRDGVPPSLVPDPLQEYEAVRAWTVSRSVALDYLSEFERMYPGDRLLFTWEDTIIADCALDRRVDNPQVSDYLWPETVGRESTEYPITLLLTDYRPRSIVVADLVGSENAIGDRHHQRTLTQLPEECHASLVAEYGSLESALAEIHTDPPALLPVEREPDTVERDDLPESVPTGVGKTERWTRAMLQHQLAARIKDAYENQCAVCDSHRLTPSNEPEIEVAYLQPLSEGGEPTSRNAIALCRLHHWALDVGWLAISDQYDVLVRDRPEQPGFNDFIQFAGTSLSLPADETVHPDPAFLRAHRERVATDEWLSQPLEPTS
;
A
#
# COMPACT_ATOMS: atom_id res chain seq x y z
N MET A 1 9.63 49.63 13.25
CA MET A 1 10.76 48.87 13.80
C MET A 1 10.57 47.42 13.40
N THR A 2 11.61 46.73 12.98
CA THR A 2 11.53 45.31 12.59
C THR A 2 11.91 44.50 13.83
N HIS A 3 10.92 43.86 14.45
CA HIS A 3 11.16 42.98 15.59
C HIS A 3 11.97 41.75 15.18
N SER A 4 12.86 41.31 16.07
CA SER A 4 13.68 40.12 15.82
C SER A 4 12.81 38.86 15.87
N ALA A 5 13.31 37.76 15.30
CA ALA A 5 12.61 36.48 15.38
C ALA A 5 12.45 36.02 16.85
N GLU A 6 13.49 36.22 17.66
CA GLU A 6 13.53 35.82 19.07
C GLU A 6 12.50 36.58 19.93
N GLU A 7 12.34 37.89 19.69
CA GLU A 7 11.33 38.72 20.35
C GLU A 7 9.91 38.22 20.05
N ILE A 8 9.61 37.95 18.77
CA ILE A 8 8.29 37.47 18.35
C ILE A 8 8.01 36.07 18.90
N LEU A 9 9.01 35.19 18.87
CA LEU A 9 8.89 33.84 19.42
C LEU A 9 8.72 33.85 20.94
N SER A 10 9.31 34.81 21.65
CA SER A 10 9.12 34.99 23.09
C SER A 10 7.68 35.42 23.42
N VAL A 11 7.13 36.36 22.65
CA VAL A 11 5.74 36.83 22.81
C VAL A 11 4.73 35.71 22.56
N VAL A 12 4.93 34.92 21.51
CA VAL A 12 4.05 33.79 21.19
C VAL A 12 4.17 32.69 22.26
N GLY A 13 5.39 32.31 22.64
CA GLY A 13 5.63 31.25 23.63
C GLY A 13 4.82 29.98 23.33
N ASP A 14 4.15 29.44 24.35
CA ASP A 14 3.21 28.31 24.23
C ASP A 14 1.74 28.75 24.03
N LYS A 15 1.50 30.05 23.81
CA LYS A 15 0.16 30.62 23.68
C LYS A 15 -0.33 30.55 22.23
N ARG A 16 -1.66 30.50 22.07
CA ARG A 16 -2.34 30.75 20.79
C ARG A 16 -2.77 32.21 20.74
N LEU A 17 -2.12 33.02 19.92
CA LEU A 17 -2.37 34.46 19.85
C LEU A 17 -2.77 34.89 18.44
N THR A 18 -3.67 35.84 18.33
CA THR A 18 -4.02 36.49 17.06
C THR A 18 -2.93 37.48 16.63
N THR A 19 -2.90 37.82 15.35
CA THR A 19 -2.00 38.88 14.84
C THR A 19 -2.15 40.20 15.61
N ARG A 20 -3.35 40.55 16.09
CA ARG A 20 -3.58 41.80 16.84
C ARG A 20 -3.01 41.73 18.25
N GLU A 21 -3.13 40.60 18.92
CA GLU A 21 -2.55 40.41 20.26
C GLU A 21 -1.02 40.46 20.21
N ILE A 22 -0.41 39.81 19.22
CA ILE A 22 1.04 39.86 19.02
C ILE A 22 1.50 41.28 18.66
N ALA A 23 0.75 41.99 17.81
CA ALA A 23 1.06 43.36 17.44
C ALA A 23 0.98 44.32 18.64
N ALA A 24 0.02 44.10 19.55
CA ALA A 24 -0.12 44.90 20.76
C ALA A 24 1.02 44.67 21.76
N GLU A 25 1.45 43.41 21.96
CA GLU A 25 2.60 43.07 22.83
C GLU A 25 3.93 43.58 22.27
N LEU A 26 4.08 43.64 20.95
CA LEU A 26 5.27 44.16 20.28
C LEU A 26 5.23 45.68 20.07
N ASP A 27 4.16 46.36 20.48
CA ASP A 27 3.92 47.79 20.23
C ASP A 27 4.14 48.20 18.75
N CYS A 28 3.51 47.44 17.84
CA CYS A 28 3.65 47.66 16.40
C CYS A 28 2.32 47.57 15.65
N HIS A 29 2.30 48.06 14.39
CA HIS A 29 1.09 48.00 13.57
C HIS A 29 0.75 46.55 13.17
N PRO A 30 -0.53 46.12 13.19
CA PRO A 30 -0.93 44.73 12.87
C PRO A 30 -0.45 44.22 11.52
N GLU A 31 -0.32 45.09 10.53
CA GLU A 31 0.16 44.74 9.19
C GLU A 31 1.68 44.50 9.15
N THR A 32 2.44 45.23 9.98
CA THR A 32 3.87 44.99 10.19
C THR A 32 4.09 43.67 10.93
N ALA A 33 3.29 43.40 11.97
CA ALA A 33 3.30 42.11 12.65
C ALA A 33 2.93 40.97 11.68
N ASN A 34 1.86 41.11 10.88
CA ASN A 34 1.41 40.08 9.94
C ASN A 34 2.50 39.70 8.93
N ARG A 35 3.17 40.70 8.33
CA ARG A 35 4.27 40.45 7.38
C ARG A 35 5.39 39.65 8.02
N ARG A 36 5.77 39.98 9.25
CA ARG A 36 6.85 39.29 9.96
C ARG A 36 6.42 37.91 10.44
N LEU A 37 5.17 37.74 10.90
CA LEU A 37 4.61 36.45 11.28
C LEU A 37 4.51 35.50 10.09
N ARG A 38 4.11 35.99 8.92
CA ARG A 38 4.11 35.22 7.67
C ARG A 38 5.52 34.78 7.27
N GLN A 39 6.49 35.68 7.37
CA GLN A 39 7.89 35.33 7.13
C GLN A 39 8.39 34.27 8.12
N LEU A 40 8.06 34.39 9.42
CA LEU A 40 8.44 33.38 10.41
C LEU A 40 7.70 32.04 10.24
N GLU A 41 6.53 32.04 9.60
CA GLU A 41 5.83 30.83 9.20
C GLU A 41 6.46 30.19 7.96
N GLU A 42 6.91 30.99 6.98
CA GLU A 42 7.74 30.52 5.86
C GLU A 42 9.09 29.96 6.36
N ASP A 43 9.69 30.59 7.38
CA ASP A 43 10.92 30.14 8.04
C ASP A 43 10.68 28.93 8.99
N GLY A 44 9.44 28.44 9.11
CA GLY A 44 9.10 27.27 9.93
C GLY A 44 9.22 27.48 11.44
N LEU A 45 9.25 28.72 11.92
CA LEU A 45 9.36 29.09 13.33
C LEU A 45 7.99 29.34 13.99
N LEU A 46 6.98 29.67 13.19
CA LEU A 46 5.58 29.82 13.62
C LEU A 46 4.65 28.98 12.74
N SER A 47 3.47 28.66 13.24
CA SER A 47 2.39 28.05 12.47
C SER A 47 1.11 28.86 12.68
N SER A 48 0.33 29.06 11.61
CA SER A 48 -0.99 29.71 11.71
C SER A 48 -2.14 28.73 11.51
N THR A 49 -3.18 28.86 12.34
CA THR A 49 -4.46 28.17 12.18
C THR A 49 -5.55 29.21 11.97
N ARG A 50 -6.44 28.98 11.00
CA ARG A 50 -7.55 29.89 10.72
C ARG A 50 -8.71 29.66 11.68
N SER A 51 -9.20 30.72 12.32
CA SER A 51 -10.40 30.70 13.16
C SER A 51 -11.31 31.85 12.74
N GLY A 52 -12.35 31.53 11.96
CA GLY A 52 -13.19 32.52 11.30
C GLY A 52 -12.38 33.40 10.33
N GLN A 53 -12.42 34.73 10.53
CA GLN A 53 -11.64 35.69 9.75
C GLN A 53 -10.25 35.97 10.32
N MET A 54 -9.88 35.35 11.44
CA MET A 54 -8.61 35.62 12.15
C MET A 54 -7.62 34.46 11.96
N LEU A 55 -6.33 34.77 12.08
CA LEU A 55 -5.25 33.79 12.17
C LEU A 55 -4.78 33.73 13.61
N LEU A 56 -4.73 32.52 14.16
CA LEU A 56 -4.12 32.20 15.43
C LEU A 56 -2.73 31.64 15.17
N TRP A 57 -1.73 32.23 15.82
CA TRP A 57 -0.33 31.88 15.68
C TRP A 57 0.13 31.13 16.91
N THR A 58 0.94 30.10 16.68
CA THR A 58 1.66 29.34 17.70
C THR A 58 3.10 29.17 17.27
N ARG A 59 4.00 28.91 18.23
CA ARG A 59 5.33 28.40 17.87
C ARG A 59 5.19 27.17 17.00
N ALA A 60 5.94 27.15 15.90
CA ALA A 60 6.08 25.93 15.12
C ALA A 60 6.77 24.91 16.02
N ARG A 61 6.11 23.76 16.20
CA ARG A 61 6.71 22.65 16.92
C ARG A 61 7.84 22.12 16.04
N GLN A 62 9.05 22.07 16.57
CA GLN A 62 10.16 21.41 15.88
C GLN A 62 9.75 19.96 15.62
N PRO A 63 9.87 19.47 14.37
CA PRO A 63 9.48 18.12 14.04
C PRO A 63 10.34 17.14 14.81
N ARG A 64 9.68 16.23 15.52
CA ARG A 64 10.33 15.15 16.26
C ARG A 64 10.74 14.06 15.30
N ALA A 65 11.73 13.26 15.68
CA ALA A 65 12.18 12.12 14.88
C ALA A 65 11.78 10.80 15.56
N PHE A 66 11.38 9.83 14.74
CA PHE A 66 10.98 8.50 15.17
C PHE A 66 11.72 7.46 14.34
N LEU A 67 12.43 6.53 14.99
CA LEU A 67 13.02 5.36 14.36
C LEU A 67 11.94 4.30 14.12
N VAL A 68 11.84 3.83 12.89
CA VAL A 68 10.91 2.80 12.44
C VAL A 68 11.71 1.59 11.99
N ARG A 69 11.61 0.47 12.71
CA ARG A 69 12.32 -0.74 12.32
C ARG A 69 11.62 -1.43 11.16
N VAL A 70 12.37 -1.70 10.09
CA VAL A 70 11.93 -2.52 8.97
C VAL A 70 12.53 -3.91 9.17
N ASP A 71 11.70 -4.88 9.54
CA ASP A 71 12.10 -6.28 9.63
C ASP A 71 12.06 -6.98 8.26
N ALA A 72 12.69 -8.15 8.14
CA ALA A 72 12.89 -8.83 6.84
C ALA A 72 11.57 -9.13 6.12
N ASP A 73 10.56 -9.50 6.89
CA ASP A 73 9.18 -9.72 6.45
C ASP A 73 8.45 -8.42 6.06
N ARG A 74 8.93 -7.26 6.51
CA ARG A 74 8.37 -5.92 6.28
C ARG A 74 9.09 -5.13 5.19
N ILE A 75 10.20 -5.64 4.66
CA ILE A 75 10.92 -5.04 3.52
C ILE A 75 10.05 -4.88 2.27
N PRO A 76 9.21 -5.88 1.90
CA PRO A 76 8.27 -5.71 0.79
C PRO A 76 7.34 -4.50 1.01
N ASN A 77 6.78 -4.35 2.22
CA ASN A 77 5.91 -3.23 2.57
C ASN A 77 6.67 -1.90 2.51
N PHE A 78 7.95 -1.87 2.85
CA PHE A 78 8.77 -0.65 2.79
C PHE A 78 9.03 -0.25 1.34
N ILE A 79 9.34 -1.22 0.49
CA ILE A 79 9.55 -0.95 -0.94
C ILE A 79 8.27 -0.42 -1.59
N VAL A 80 7.13 -1.06 -1.32
CA VAL A 80 5.83 -0.74 -1.94
C VAL A 80 5.18 0.50 -1.35
N GLY A 81 5.26 0.69 -0.04
CA GLY A 81 4.60 1.79 0.65
C GLY A 81 5.45 3.04 0.79
N ILE A 82 6.78 2.93 0.85
CA ILE A 82 7.68 4.04 1.17
C ILE A 82 8.58 4.41 0.01
N ARG A 83 9.35 3.45 -0.51
CA ARG A 83 10.32 3.75 -1.57
C ARG A 83 9.63 4.21 -2.86
N THR A 84 8.61 3.47 -3.26
CA THR A 84 7.75 3.80 -4.39
C THR A 84 6.42 4.36 -3.87
N PRO A 85 5.94 5.52 -4.35
CA PRO A 85 4.61 6.00 -3.97
C PRO A 85 3.53 5.13 -4.62
N ILE A 86 2.47 4.83 -3.88
CA ILE A 86 1.30 4.09 -4.33
C ILE A 86 0.38 5.05 -5.07
N GLU A 87 0.15 4.84 -6.36
CA GLU A 87 -0.78 5.64 -7.16
C GLU A 87 -2.23 5.36 -6.75
N ILE A 88 -3.01 6.44 -6.57
CA ILE A 88 -4.44 6.37 -6.28
C ILE A 88 -5.18 6.33 -7.61
N VAL A 89 -5.76 5.18 -7.93
CA VAL A 89 -6.42 4.95 -9.21
C VAL A 89 -7.75 5.70 -9.28
N ARG A 90 -7.89 6.60 -10.26
CA ARG A 90 -9.09 7.42 -10.48
C ARG A 90 -9.79 7.14 -11.81
N ASP A 91 -9.05 6.71 -12.81
CA ASP A 91 -9.60 6.44 -14.14
C ASP A 91 -10.52 5.22 -14.11
N GLY A 92 -11.79 5.43 -14.43
CA GLY A 92 -12.82 4.39 -14.43
C GLY A 92 -13.25 3.92 -13.04
N VAL A 93 -12.90 4.65 -11.96
CA VAL A 93 -13.27 4.30 -10.58
C VAL A 93 -14.18 5.39 -10.00
N PRO A 94 -15.41 5.05 -9.57
CA PRO A 94 -16.27 5.98 -8.84
C PRO A 94 -15.54 6.53 -7.60
N PRO A 95 -15.58 7.86 -7.33
CA PRO A 95 -14.93 8.45 -6.16
C PRO A 95 -15.30 7.82 -4.82
N SER A 96 -16.50 7.22 -4.73
CA SER A 96 -16.99 6.50 -3.54
C SER A 96 -16.21 5.23 -3.20
N LEU A 97 -15.41 4.69 -4.11
CA LEU A 97 -14.55 3.52 -3.88
C LEU A 97 -13.13 3.89 -3.42
N VAL A 98 -12.76 5.17 -3.49
CA VAL A 98 -11.52 5.68 -2.89
C VAL A 98 -11.85 6.16 -1.48
N PRO A 99 -11.24 5.60 -0.43
CA PRO A 99 -11.48 6.05 0.94
C PRO A 99 -11.31 7.57 1.07
N ASP A 100 -12.19 8.24 1.80
CA ASP A 100 -12.18 9.71 1.96
C ASP A 100 -10.78 10.29 2.28
N PRO A 101 -9.96 9.68 3.17
CA PRO A 101 -8.63 10.20 3.46
C PRO A 101 -7.64 10.12 2.30
N LEU A 102 -7.92 9.35 1.24
CA LEU A 102 -7.06 9.21 0.05
C LEU A 102 -7.56 10.04 -1.13
N GLN A 103 -8.77 10.61 -1.06
CA GLN A 103 -9.39 11.34 -2.18
C GLN A 103 -8.63 12.60 -2.58
N GLU A 104 -7.77 13.15 -1.74
CA GLU A 104 -6.94 14.33 -2.05
C GLU A 104 -5.55 13.99 -2.63
N TYR A 105 -5.17 12.71 -2.72
CA TYR A 105 -3.84 12.29 -3.18
C TYR A 105 -3.91 11.63 -4.56
N GLU A 106 -3.03 12.04 -5.49
CA GLU A 106 -2.84 11.31 -6.75
C GLU A 106 -1.93 10.09 -6.57
N ALA A 107 -0.95 10.20 -5.68
CA ALA A 107 -0.14 9.10 -5.20
C ALA A 107 0.24 9.35 -3.74
N VAL A 108 0.42 8.29 -2.96
CA VAL A 108 0.70 8.37 -1.52
C VAL A 108 1.80 7.41 -1.12
N ARG A 109 2.65 7.84 -0.18
CA ARG A 109 3.50 6.91 0.56
C ARG A 109 2.83 6.61 1.87
N ALA A 110 2.86 5.36 2.28
CA ALA A 110 2.16 4.94 3.46
C ALA A 110 2.93 3.86 4.23
N TRP A 111 2.72 3.80 5.54
CA TRP A 111 3.22 2.75 6.42
C TRP A 111 2.11 2.27 7.35
N THR A 112 2.08 0.98 7.67
CA THR A 112 1.14 0.42 8.66
C THR A 112 1.81 0.10 9.98
N VAL A 113 1.16 0.48 11.08
CA VAL A 113 1.57 0.12 12.44
C VAL A 113 0.43 -0.68 13.08
N SER A 114 0.73 -1.87 13.63
CA SER A 114 -0.27 -2.70 14.32
C SER A 114 -0.93 -1.95 15.47
N ARG A 115 -2.22 -2.19 15.74
CA ARG A 115 -2.93 -1.52 16.85
C ARG A 115 -2.43 -1.94 18.21
N SER A 116 -2.09 -3.21 18.43
CA SER A 116 -1.45 -3.71 19.66
C SER A 116 -0.13 -2.98 19.93
N VAL A 117 0.67 -2.76 18.88
CA VAL A 117 1.88 -1.95 18.95
C VAL A 117 1.52 -0.48 19.25
N ALA A 118 0.49 0.08 18.62
CA ALA A 118 0.04 1.43 18.93
C ALA A 118 -0.51 1.58 20.36
N LEU A 119 -1.11 0.52 20.95
CA LEU A 119 -1.65 0.48 22.30
C LEU A 119 -0.55 0.44 23.37
N ASP A 120 0.52 -0.31 23.13
CA ASP A 120 1.71 -0.33 24.00
C ASP A 120 2.46 1.02 24.02
N TYR A 121 2.25 1.85 23.00
CA TYR A 121 2.97 3.11 22.77
C TYR A 121 2.03 4.31 22.51
N LEU A 122 0.81 4.27 23.08
CA LEU A 122 -0.23 5.30 22.87
C LEU A 122 0.32 6.70 23.10
N SER A 123 1.17 6.90 24.11
CA SER A 123 1.73 8.21 24.41
C SER A 123 2.59 8.78 23.29
N GLU A 124 3.44 7.98 22.65
CA GLU A 124 4.34 8.42 21.59
C GLU A 124 3.59 8.56 20.26
N PHE A 125 2.71 7.60 19.97
CA PHE A 125 1.93 7.58 18.76
C PHE A 125 0.88 8.70 18.75
N GLU A 126 0.12 8.91 19.83
CA GLU A 126 -0.83 10.05 19.98
C GLU A 126 -0.14 11.41 19.91
N ARG A 127 1.17 11.46 20.22
CA ARG A 127 1.97 12.68 20.18
C ARG A 127 2.65 12.94 18.84
N MET A 128 2.45 12.10 17.82
CA MET A 128 2.92 12.37 16.45
C MET A 128 2.02 13.41 15.78
N TYR A 129 2.63 14.43 15.18
CA TYR A 129 1.96 15.50 14.45
C TYR A 129 2.46 15.57 13.01
N PRO A 130 1.65 16.11 12.08
CA PRO A 130 2.12 16.42 10.73
C PRO A 130 3.44 17.20 10.77
N GLY A 131 4.42 16.76 9.98
CA GLY A 131 5.78 17.28 9.93
C GLY A 131 6.82 16.45 10.69
N ASP A 132 6.41 15.61 11.66
CA ASP A 132 7.34 14.73 12.37
C ASP A 132 8.06 13.76 11.40
N ARG A 133 9.35 13.49 11.64
CA ARG A 133 10.18 12.65 10.77
C ARG A 133 10.13 11.19 11.18
N LEU A 134 9.88 10.30 10.22
CA LEU A 134 10.02 8.86 10.37
C LEU A 134 11.32 8.43 9.69
N LEU A 135 12.22 7.82 10.45
CA LEU A 135 13.53 7.32 10.03
C LEU A 135 13.45 5.79 9.95
N PHE A 136 13.38 5.26 8.74
CA PHE A 136 13.26 3.82 8.51
C PHE A 136 14.63 3.15 8.63
N THR A 137 14.74 2.15 9.50
CA THR A 137 15.98 1.43 9.77
C THR A 137 15.92 -0.01 9.28
N TRP A 138 16.96 -0.44 8.57
CA TRP A 138 17.25 -1.83 8.28
C TRP A 138 18.55 -2.20 8.98
N GLU A 139 18.51 -3.22 9.84
CA GLU A 139 19.61 -3.51 10.77
C GLU A 139 19.99 -2.23 11.55
N ASP A 140 21.25 -1.82 11.50
CA ASP A 140 21.76 -0.63 12.19
C ASP A 140 21.85 0.61 11.29
N THR A 141 21.19 0.60 10.12
CA THR A 141 21.28 1.68 9.12
C THR A 141 19.92 2.30 8.85
N ILE A 142 19.84 3.62 8.89
CA ILE A 142 18.70 4.40 8.39
C ILE A 142 18.78 4.41 6.86
N ILE A 143 17.80 3.79 6.22
CA ILE A 143 17.72 3.59 4.77
C ILE A 143 16.83 4.63 4.08
N ALA A 144 15.95 5.30 4.84
CA ALA A 144 15.15 6.42 4.34
C ALA A 144 14.59 7.26 5.48
N ASP A 145 14.23 8.49 5.17
CA ASP A 145 13.37 9.32 6.01
C ASP A 145 12.18 9.90 5.25
N CYS A 146 11.08 10.10 5.97
CA CYS A 146 9.84 10.70 5.46
C CYS A 146 9.26 11.66 6.49
N ALA A 147 8.52 12.67 6.05
CA ALA A 147 7.65 13.47 6.92
C ALA A 147 6.30 12.76 7.11
N LEU A 148 5.78 12.78 8.32
CA LEU A 148 4.39 12.43 8.59
C LEU A 148 3.50 13.51 7.99
N ASP A 149 2.61 13.13 7.08
CA ASP A 149 1.58 14.04 6.62
C ASP A 149 0.33 13.90 7.50
N ARG A 150 -0.15 12.67 7.67
CA ARG A 150 -1.23 12.40 8.62
C ARG A 150 -1.28 10.96 9.07
N ARG A 151 -1.97 10.78 10.19
CA ARG A 151 -2.39 9.49 10.69
C ARG A 151 -3.84 9.23 10.31
N VAL A 152 -4.10 8.03 9.81
CA VAL A 152 -5.43 7.58 9.40
C VAL A 152 -5.78 6.31 10.17
N ASP A 153 -6.73 6.44 11.09
CA ASP A 153 -7.37 5.31 11.77
C ASP A 153 -8.65 4.95 11.00
N ASN A 154 -8.46 4.42 9.78
CA ASN A 154 -9.54 3.91 8.95
C ASN A 154 -9.08 2.60 8.31
N PRO A 155 -9.70 1.45 8.64
CA PRO A 155 -9.31 0.16 8.08
C PRO A 155 -9.40 0.10 6.56
N GLN A 156 -10.36 0.82 5.96
CA GLN A 156 -10.53 0.88 4.51
C GLN A 156 -9.31 1.47 3.79
N VAL A 157 -8.53 2.32 4.47
CA VAL A 157 -7.31 2.88 3.90
C VAL A 157 -6.19 1.85 3.86
N SER A 158 -6.01 1.08 4.94
CA SER A 158 -5.03 -0.01 4.94
C SER A 158 -5.43 -1.12 3.95
N ASP A 159 -6.72 -1.45 3.87
CA ASP A 159 -7.23 -2.47 2.93
C ASP A 159 -7.07 -2.02 1.47
N TYR A 160 -7.30 -0.73 1.19
CA TYR A 160 -7.10 -0.14 -0.13
C TYR A 160 -5.62 -0.14 -0.54
N LEU A 161 -4.72 0.20 0.39
CA LEU A 161 -3.28 0.33 0.12
C LEU A 161 -2.51 -1.00 0.17
N TRP A 162 -2.93 -1.96 1.01
CA TRP A 162 -2.27 -3.26 1.18
C TRP A 162 -3.23 -4.43 1.37
N PRO A 163 -3.96 -4.83 0.31
CA PRO A 163 -4.98 -5.86 0.41
C PRO A 163 -4.45 -7.28 0.72
N GLU A 164 -3.15 -7.55 0.52
CA GLU A 164 -2.54 -8.88 0.74
C GLU A 164 -1.80 -9.04 2.08
N THR A 165 -1.48 -7.95 2.82
CA THR A 165 -0.69 -8.05 4.09
C THR A 165 -1.52 -7.93 5.36
N VAL A 166 -2.81 -7.61 5.24
CA VAL A 166 -3.74 -7.74 6.37
C VAL A 166 -4.20 -9.20 6.41
N GLY A 167 -3.42 -10.04 7.08
CA GLY A 167 -3.90 -11.36 7.48
C GLY A 167 -5.20 -11.18 8.28
N ARG A 168 -6.30 -11.71 7.74
CA ARG A 168 -7.66 -11.70 8.32
C ARG A 168 -7.81 -12.42 9.67
N GLU A 169 -6.69 -12.74 10.33
CA GLU A 169 -6.63 -13.32 11.67
C GLU A 169 -6.43 -12.29 12.79
N SER A 170 -6.14 -11.02 12.47
CA SER A 170 -6.00 -9.97 13.48
C SER A 170 -7.34 -9.30 13.78
N THR A 171 -7.82 -9.38 15.03
CA THR A 171 -8.95 -8.57 15.54
C THR A 171 -8.63 -7.08 15.65
N GLU A 172 -7.41 -6.68 15.28
CA GLU A 172 -6.90 -5.32 15.35
C GLU A 172 -6.45 -4.81 13.99
N TYR A 173 -7.16 -3.79 13.49
CA TYR A 173 -6.79 -3.08 12.27
C TYR A 173 -5.59 -2.16 12.50
N PRO A 174 -4.57 -2.20 11.63
CA PRO A 174 -3.40 -1.35 11.76
C PRO A 174 -3.75 0.11 11.49
N ILE A 175 -3.02 1.01 12.12
CA ILE A 175 -3.12 2.44 11.86
C ILE A 175 -2.21 2.79 10.69
N THR A 176 -2.74 3.49 9.70
CA THR A 176 -1.99 3.91 8.52
C THR A 176 -1.39 5.30 8.73
N LEU A 177 -0.09 5.42 8.47
CA LEU A 177 0.64 6.68 8.41
C LEU A 177 0.80 7.06 6.94
N LEU A 178 0.25 8.19 6.52
CA LEU A 178 0.51 8.76 5.20
C LEU A 178 1.70 9.70 5.29
N LEU A 179 2.60 9.59 4.33
CA LEU A 179 3.96 10.11 4.40
C LEU A 179 4.29 10.92 3.14
N THR A 180 5.08 11.96 3.34
CA THR A 180 5.58 12.85 2.28
C THR A 180 7.09 13.05 2.44
N ASP A 181 7.70 13.81 1.52
CA ASP A 181 9.12 14.20 1.58
C ASP A 181 10.08 13.01 1.84
N TYR A 182 9.87 11.94 1.06
CA TYR A 182 10.71 10.76 1.05
C TYR A 182 12.11 11.10 0.55
N ARG A 183 13.12 10.74 1.33
CA ARG A 183 14.52 10.84 0.91
C ARG A 183 15.24 9.53 1.25
N PRO A 184 15.98 8.94 0.29
CA PRO A 184 16.83 7.79 0.58
C PRO A 184 17.99 8.24 1.48
N ARG A 185 18.38 7.39 2.43
CA ARG A 185 19.47 7.66 3.38
C ARG A 185 20.42 6.47 3.46
N SER A 186 21.62 6.75 3.94
CA SER A 186 22.62 5.77 4.35
C SER A 186 23.31 6.36 5.57
N ILE A 187 22.74 6.11 6.75
CA ILE A 187 23.21 6.66 8.03
C ILE A 187 23.24 5.53 9.04
N VAL A 188 24.41 5.23 9.58
CA VAL A 188 24.49 4.30 10.71
C VAL A 188 23.79 4.94 11.91
N VAL A 189 22.86 4.23 12.54
CA VAL A 189 22.07 4.77 13.66
C VAL A 189 22.99 5.30 14.76
N ALA A 190 24.10 4.61 15.02
CA ALA A 190 25.09 5.01 16.01
C ALA A 190 25.70 6.41 15.76
N ASP A 191 25.87 6.79 14.50
CA ASP A 191 26.42 8.09 14.13
C ASP A 191 25.40 9.21 14.38
N LEU A 192 24.10 8.88 14.38
CA LEU A 192 23.02 9.83 14.64
C LEU A 192 22.67 9.96 16.12
N VAL A 193 22.60 8.85 16.86
CA VAL A 193 22.14 8.85 18.27
C VAL A 193 23.28 8.76 19.30
N GLY A 194 24.52 8.54 18.84
CA GLY A 194 25.69 8.27 19.67
C GLY A 194 25.79 6.80 20.07
N SER A 195 27.00 6.24 20.09
CA SER A 195 27.28 4.81 20.33
C SER A 195 26.72 4.26 21.65
N GLU A 196 26.54 5.11 22.67
CA GLU A 196 25.96 4.74 23.96
C GLU A 196 24.42 4.57 23.91
N ASN A 197 23.77 5.24 22.97
CA ASN A 197 22.34 5.08 22.66
C ASN A 197 22.12 4.22 21.41
N ALA A 198 23.19 3.87 20.69
CA ALA A 198 23.19 3.09 19.48
C ALA A 198 22.88 1.63 19.79
N ILE A 199 21.58 1.31 19.78
CA ILE A 199 21.03 -0.04 19.63
C ILE A 199 21.86 -1.10 20.40
N GLY A 200 22.20 -0.77 21.64
CA GLY A 200 23.01 -1.58 22.55
C GLY A 200 22.11 -2.47 23.39
N ASP A 201 21.87 -3.68 22.91
CA ASP A 201 21.55 -4.93 23.63
C ASP A 201 20.43 -4.97 24.70
N ARG A 202 19.61 -3.92 24.92
CA ARG A 202 18.45 -3.99 25.86
C ARG A 202 17.13 -3.35 25.42
N HIS A 203 17.03 -2.84 24.18
CA HIS A 203 15.77 -2.29 23.62
C HIS A 203 15.23 -3.06 22.39
N HIS A 204 15.67 -4.32 22.24
CA HIS A 204 15.56 -5.18 21.06
C HIS A 204 14.16 -5.66 20.61
N GLN A 205 13.06 -4.95 20.87
CA GLN A 205 11.72 -5.43 20.46
C GLN A 205 10.74 -4.38 19.91
N ARG A 206 11.12 -3.10 19.76
CA ARG A 206 10.15 -2.03 19.43
C ARG A 206 10.13 -1.69 17.95
N THR A 207 8.95 -1.74 17.33
CA THR A 207 8.72 -1.39 15.91
C THR A 207 8.84 0.13 15.65
N LEU A 208 8.58 0.97 16.65
CA LEU A 208 8.61 2.43 16.57
C LEU A 208 9.22 3.03 17.86
N THR A 209 10.19 3.93 17.74
CA THR A 209 10.85 4.57 18.90
C THR A 209 11.08 6.07 18.65
N GLN A 210 10.63 6.95 19.55
CA GLN A 210 10.96 8.37 19.46
C GLN A 210 12.45 8.58 19.78
N LEU A 211 13.16 9.42 19.00
CA LEU A 211 14.49 9.88 19.39
C LEU A 211 14.41 10.63 20.73
N PRO A 212 15.33 10.36 21.68
CA PRO A 212 15.41 11.10 22.94
C PRO A 212 15.50 12.61 22.70
N GLU A 213 14.80 13.41 23.52
CA GLU A 213 14.78 14.88 23.36
C GLU A 213 16.19 15.49 23.49
N GLU A 214 17.07 14.90 24.29
CA GLU A 214 18.47 15.31 24.44
C GLU A 214 19.29 15.12 23.16
N CYS A 215 19.05 14.00 22.45
CA CYS A 215 19.68 13.71 21.17
C CYS A 215 19.18 14.69 20.09
N HIS A 216 17.86 14.91 20.03
CA HIS A 216 17.27 15.89 19.12
C HIS A 216 17.81 17.31 19.37
N ALA A 217 17.88 17.74 20.62
CA ALA A 217 18.42 19.04 20.99
C ALA A 217 19.90 19.20 20.61
N SER A 218 20.69 18.13 20.75
CA SER A 218 22.09 18.11 20.36
C SER A 218 22.26 18.25 18.84
N LEU A 219 21.48 17.51 18.05
CA LEU A 219 21.49 17.60 16.58
C LEU A 219 21.08 18.99 16.10
N VAL A 220 20.06 19.59 16.71
CA VAL A 220 19.62 20.96 16.37
C VAL A 220 20.67 22.00 16.79
N ALA A 221 21.36 21.82 17.91
CA ALA A 221 22.41 22.73 18.35
C ALA A 221 23.65 22.71 17.43
N GLU A 222 24.00 21.52 16.91
CA GLU A 222 25.17 21.34 16.05
C GLU A 222 24.90 21.71 14.59
N TYR A 223 23.79 21.24 14.02
CA TYR A 223 23.47 21.38 12.59
C TYR A 223 22.42 22.46 12.29
N GLY A 224 21.91 23.15 13.32
CA GLY A 224 20.86 24.17 13.22
C GLY A 224 19.45 23.62 13.05
N SER A 225 19.29 22.44 12.44
CA SER A 225 18.00 21.73 12.31
C SER A 225 18.19 20.22 12.20
N LEU A 226 17.14 19.46 12.52
CA LEU A 226 17.10 18.01 12.31
C LEU A 226 17.28 17.64 10.83
N GLU A 227 16.70 18.43 9.92
CA GLU A 227 16.77 18.17 8.49
C GLU A 227 18.19 18.35 7.95
N SER A 228 18.88 19.40 8.41
CA SER A 228 20.29 19.67 8.12
C SER A 228 21.17 18.54 8.66
N ALA A 229 20.93 18.08 9.90
CA ALA A 229 21.67 16.95 10.47
C ALA A 229 21.54 15.68 9.61
N LEU A 230 20.32 15.32 9.19
CA LEU A 230 20.08 14.15 8.34
C LEU A 230 20.70 14.28 6.94
N ALA A 231 20.91 15.50 6.45
CA ALA A 231 21.53 15.77 5.15
C ALA A 231 23.06 15.75 5.20
N GLU A 232 23.66 16.24 6.28
CA GLU A 232 25.12 16.29 6.44
C GLU A 232 25.72 14.97 6.95
N ILE A 233 24.99 14.27 7.82
CA ILE A 233 25.34 12.93 8.25
C ILE A 233 24.99 11.99 7.08
N HIS A 234 25.96 11.77 6.19
CA HIS A 234 25.87 10.82 5.09
C HIS A 234 27.06 9.88 5.14
N THR A 235 26.79 8.57 5.19
CA THR A 235 27.77 7.52 4.89
C THR A 235 27.61 7.11 3.42
N ASP A 236 28.68 6.62 2.78
CA ASP A 236 28.70 6.14 1.38
C ASP A 236 27.50 5.22 1.04
N PRO A 237 27.11 5.09 -0.25
CA PRO A 237 25.83 4.48 -0.66
C PRO A 237 25.62 3.07 -0.07
N PRO A 238 24.36 2.71 0.23
CA PRO A 238 24.04 1.59 1.10
C PRO A 238 24.51 0.26 0.52
N ALA A 239 24.88 -0.66 1.41
CA ALA A 239 24.91 -2.08 1.07
C ALA A 239 23.55 -2.47 0.48
N LEU A 240 23.57 -3.05 -0.72
CA LEU A 240 22.38 -3.50 -1.43
C LEU A 240 21.48 -4.30 -0.48
N LEU A 241 20.21 -3.89 -0.35
CA LEU A 241 19.18 -4.75 0.24
C LEU A 241 19.27 -6.14 -0.41
N PRO A 242 19.13 -7.26 0.32
CA PRO A 242 19.32 -8.59 -0.25
C PRO A 242 18.39 -8.80 -1.44
N VAL A 243 18.94 -8.76 -2.65
CA VAL A 243 18.26 -9.21 -3.85
C VAL A 243 18.44 -10.73 -3.88
N GLU A 244 17.32 -11.45 -3.98
CA GLU A 244 17.24 -12.91 -4.04
C GLU A 244 18.35 -13.51 -4.93
N ARG A 245 19.04 -14.54 -4.41
CA ARG A 245 19.97 -15.37 -5.20
C ARG A 245 19.24 -15.90 -6.42
N GLU A 246 19.73 -15.57 -7.61
CA GLU A 246 19.30 -16.16 -8.88
C GLU A 246 19.47 -17.69 -8.82
N PRO A 247 18.46 -18.49 -9.21
CA PRO A 247 18.65 -19.93 -9.36
C PRO A 247 19.55 -20.21 -10.58
N ASP A 248 20.45 -21.18 -10.40
CA ASP A 248 21.50 -21.56 -11.32
C ASP A 248 21.05 -21.71 -12.79
N THR A 249 21.92 -21.20 -13.66
CA THR A 249 21.89 -21.21 -15.12
C THR A 249 21.58 -22.58 -15.73
N VAL A 250 20.63 -22.62 -16.67
CA VAL A 250 20.61 -23.61 -17.76
C VAL A 250 20.94 -22.88 -19.06
N GLU A 251 22.06 -23.25 -19.65
CA GLU A 251 22.59 -22.75 -20.92
C GLU A 251 21.60 -22.95 -22.08
N ARG A 252 21.50 -21.96 -22.99
CA ARG A 252 21.58 -22.20 -24.45
C ARG A 252 21.73 -20.90 -25.24
N ASP A 253 22.77 -20.90 -26.06
CA ASP A 253 23.15 -19.96 -27.10
C ASP A 253 22.02 -19.66 -28.11
N ASP A 254 21.85 -18.37 -28.42
CA ASP A 254 21.83 -17.76 -29.76
C ASP A 254 21.07 -16.41 -29.71
N LEU A 255 21.82 -15.29 -29.70
CA LEU A 255 21.32 -13.90 -29.70
C LEU A 255 20.74 -13.49 -31.08
N PRO A 256 19.89 -12.45 -31.12
CA PRO A 256 20.47 -11.19 -31.58
C PRO A 256 20.24 -10.02 -30.63
N GLU A 257 21.25 -9.15 -30.62
CA GLU A 257 21.34 -7.91 -29.86
C GLU A 257 20.07 -7.04 -29.98
N SER A 258 19.35 -6.94 -28.87
CA SER A 258 18.74 -5.67 -28.49
C SER A 258 18.76 -5.58 -26.98
N VAL A 259 19.37 -4.51 -26.48
CA VAL A 259 19.52 -4.21 -25.06
C VAL A 259 18.14 -3.97 -24.45
N PRO A 260 17.71 -4.69 -23.39
CA PRO A 260 16.65 -4.21 -22.54
C PRO A 260 17.30 -3.63 -21.29
N THR A 261 17.24 -2.30 -21.24
CA THR A 261 17.33 -1.45 -20.06
C THR A 261 16.60 -2.09 -18.88
N GLY A 262 17.18 -1.98 -17.68
CA GLY A 262 16.64 -2.58 -16.45
C GLY A 262 15.27 -2.05 -16.02
N VAL A 263 14.20 -2.58 -16.62
CA VAL A 263 12.79 -2.22 -16.36
C VAL A 263 11.97 -3.40 -15.77
N GLY A 264 12.51 -4.63 -15.77
CA GLY A 264 11.72 -5.84 -15.51
C GLY A 264 11.25 -6.11 -14.07
N LYS A 265 11.75 -5.42 -13.04
CA LYS A 265 11.28 -5.63 -11.66
C LYS A 265 10.04 -4.78 -11.36
N THR A 266 10.01 -3.50 -11.73
CA THR A 266 8.89 -2.56 -11.48
C THR A 266 7.60 -2.95 -12.22
N GLU A 267 7.70 -3.52 -13.42
CA GLU A 267 6.55 -4.01 -14.20
C GLU A 267 5.86 -5.21 -13.55
N ARG A 268 6.63 -6.12 -12.92
CA ARG A 268 6.09 -7.33 -12.26
C ARG A 268 5.21 -6.99 -11.05
N TRP A 269 5.60 -5.97 -10.28
CA TRP A 269 4.85 -5.52 -9.09
C TRP A 269 3.58 -4.74 -9.44
N THR A 270 3.66 -3.89 -10.46
CA THR A 270 2.49 -3.18 -11.02
C THR A 270 1.45 -4.19 -11.53
N ARG A 271 1.92 -5.27 -12.16
CA ARG A 271 1.06 -6.34 -12.67
C ARG A 271 0.35 -7.11 -11.56
N ALA A 272 1.03 -7.44 -10.46
CA ALA A 272 0.41 -8.15 -9.32
C ALA A 272 -0.68 -7.30 -8.63
N MET A 273 -0.43 -5.99 -8.44
CA MET A 273 -1.43 -5.08 -7.86
C MET A 273 -2.68 -4.93 -8.74
N LEU A 274 -2.48 -4.76 -10.05
CA LEU A 274 -3.58 -4.69 -11.03
C LEU A 274 -4.37 -6.02 -11.07
N GLN A 275 -3.70 -7.16 -10.98
CA GLN A 275 -4.34 -8.48 -10.90
C GLN A 275 -5.23 -8.62 -9.67
N HIS A 276 -4.76 -8.13 -8.52
CA HIS A 276 -5.53 -8.17 -7.28
C HIS A 276 -6.77 -7.25 -7.34
N GLN A 277 -6.61 -6.01 -7.80
CA GLN A 277 -7.73 -5.07 -7.96
C GLN A 277 -8.77 -5.58 -8.95
N LEU A 278 -8.32 -6.15 -10.06
CA LEU A 278 -9.18 -6.79 -11.02
C LEU A 278 -9.94 -7.96 -10.40
N ALA A 279 -9.25 -8.81 -9.63
CA ALA A 279 -9.87 -9.96 -8.98
C ALA A 279 -10.97 -9.52 -7.99
N ALA A 280 -10.75 -8.46 -7.20
CA ALA A 280 -11.76 -7.90 -6.32
C ALA A 280 -13.00 -7.40 -7.10
N ARG A 281 -12.79 -6.65 -8.19
CA ARG A 281 -13.89 -6.16 -9.04
C ARG A 281 -14.70 -7.29 -9.68
N ILE A 282 -14.03 -8.35 -10.13
CA ILE A 282 -14.71 -9.52 -10.67
C ILE A 282 -15.56 -10.19 -9.58
N LYS A 283 -15.01 -10.41 -8.39
CA LYS A 283 -15.77 -11.01 -7.27
C LYS A 283 -17.00 -10.18 -6.92
N ASP A 284 -16.87 -8.86 -6.88
CA ASP A 284 -17.99 -7.95 -6.60
C ASP A 284 -19.04 -7.96 -7.71
N ALA A 285 -18.63 -7.99 -8.99
CA ALA A 285 -19.54 -8.05 -10.13
C ALA A 285 -20.36 -9.35 -10.16
N TYR A 286 -19.77 -10.45 -9.67
CA TYR A 286 -20.44 -11.73 -9.47
C TYR A 286 -21.16 -11.82 -8.11
N GLU A 287 -21.31 -10.70 -7.39
CA GLU A 287 -21.97 -10.63 -6.08
C GLU A 287 -21.40 -11.65 -5.06
N ASN A 288 -20.09 -11.92 -5.17
CA ASN A 288 -19.37 -12.94 -4.38
C ASN A 288 -19.96 -14.36 -4.47
N GLN A 289 -20.64 -14.65 -5.59
CA GLN A 289 -21.33 -15.91 -5.85
C GLN A 289 -20.55 -16.76 -6.85
N CYS A 290 -20.56 -18.08 -6.65
CA CYS A 290 -19.97 -18.99 -7.63
C CYS A 290 -20.83 -19.05 -8.89
N ALA A 291 -20.23 -18.75 -10.04
CA ALA A 291 -20.92 -18.73 -11.34
C ALA A 291 -21.50 -20.11 -11.77
N VAL A 292 -21.01 -21.21 -11.20
CA VAL A 292 -21.44 -22.58 -11.56
C VAL A 292 -22.56 -23.10 -10.66
N CYS A 293 -22.49 -22.85 -9.35
CA CYS A 293 -23.40 -23.49 -8.39
C CYS A 293 -24.21 -22.51 -7.53
N ASP A 294 -24.12 -21.21 -7.83
CA ASP A 294 -24.85 -20.16 -7.14
C ASP A 294 -24.58 -20.05 -5.64
N SER A 295 -23.56 -20.75 -5.15
CA SER A 295 -23.27 -20.75 -3.72
C SER A 295 -22.68 -19.41 -3.30
N HIS A 296 -23.30 -18.80 -2.30
CA HIS A 296 -22.78 -17.64 -1.58
C HIS A 296 -22.44 -18.08 -0.15
N ARG A 297 -21.22 -18.62 0.01
CA ARG A 297 -20.73 -19.12 1.31
C ARG A 297 -19.91 -18.04 1.99
N LEU A 298 -20.14 -17.90 3.29
CA LEU A 298 -19.41 -16.97 4.14
C LEU A 298 -18.66 -17.74 5.22
N THR A 299 -17.45 -17.30 5.56
CA THR A 299 -16.76 -17.73 6.77
C THR A 299 -17.53 -17.22 8.00
N PRO A 300 -17.24 -17.73 9.22
CA PRO A 300 -17.76 -17.14 10.45
C PRO A 300 -17.40 -15.65 10.63
N SER A 301 -16.34 -15.16 9.98
CA SER A 301 -15.95 -13.74 9.92
C SER A 301 -16.66 -12.95 8.82
N ASN A 302 -17.69 -13.52 8.18
CA ASN A 302 -18.49 -12.89 7.12
C ASN A 302 -17.72 -12.64 5.81
N GLU A 303 -16.74 -13.49 5.50
CA GLU A 303 -15.94 -13.38 4.28
C GLU A 303 -16.40 -14.36 3.20
N PRO A 304 -16.52 -13.94 1.94
CA PRO A 304 -16.97 -14.81 0.87
C PRO A 304 -15.93 -15.86 0.47
N GLU A 305 -16.36 -17.11 0.36
CA GLU A 305 -15.57 -18.21 -0.21
C GLU A 305 -15.66 -18.19 -1.74
N ILE A 306 -14.98 -17.21 -2.34
CA ILE A 306 -14.96 -16.99 -3.78
C ILE A 306 -13.55 -16.64 -4.28
N GLU A 307 -13.17 -17.26 -5.40
CA GLU A 307 -11.90 -17.09 -6.08
C GLU A 307 -12.12 -16.66 -7.53
N VAL A 308 -11.09 -16.08 -8.15
CA VAL A 308 -11.12 -15.71 -9.56
C VAL A 308 -10.29 -16.73 -10.33
N ALA A 309 -10.96 -17.48 -11.19
CA ALA A 309 -10.34 -18.46 -12.07
C ALA A 309 -10.08 -17.80 -13.43
N TYR A 310 -8.82 -17.79 -13.87
CA TYR A 310 -8.45 -17.29 -15.19
C TYR A 310 -8.54 -18.40 -16.23
N LEU A 311 -9.27 -18.15 -17.32
CA LEU A 311 -9.50 -19.13 -18.40
C LEU A 311 -8.18 -19.45 -19.14
N GLN A 312 -7.44 -18.39 -19.49
CA GLN A 312 -6.04 -18.47 -19.90
C GLN A 312 -5.15 -18.09 -18.71
N PRO A 313 -4.33 -19.02 -18.19
CA PRO A 313 -3.47 -18.76 -17.03
C PRO A 313 -2.54 -17.56 -17.23
N LEU A 314 -2.45 -16.69 -16.22
CA LEU A 314 -1.56 -15.53 -16.27
C LEU A 314 -0.07 -15.94 -16.34
N SER A 315 0.29 -17.09 -15.76
CA SER A 315 1.63 -17.67 -15.83
C SER A 315 2.03 -18.10 -17.24
N GLU A 316 1.06 -18.32 -18.13
CA GLU A 316 1.24 -18.71 -19.52
C GLU A 316 1.02 -17.53 -20.49
N GLY A 317 1.11 -16.30 -19.98
CA GLY A 317 0.95 -15.08 -20.78
C GLY A 317 -0.48 -14.60 -20.95
N GLY A 318 -1.43 -15.15 -20.18
CA GLY A 318 -2.81 -14.65 -20.15
C GLY A 318 -2.90 -13.17 -19.78
N GLU A 319 -3.85 -12.47 -20.41
CA GLU A 319 -4.11 -11.07 -20.13
C GLU A 319 -4.96 -10.95 -18.84
N PRO A 320 -4.56 -10.09 -17.87
CA PRO A 320 -5.34 -9.84 -16.66
C PRO A 320 -6.50 -8.90 -17.00
N THR A 321 -7.56 -9.45 -17.57
CA THR A 321 -8.81 -8.75 -17.92
C THR A 321 -10.01 -9.50 -17.35
N SER A 322 -11.10 -8.80 -17.03
CA SER A 322 -12.35 -9.41 -16.56
C SER A 322 -12.90 -10.41 -17.57
N ARG A 323 -12.67 -10.14 -18.86
CA ARG A 323 -13.04 -10.99 -20.00
C ARG A 323 -12.36 -12.36 -19.97
N ASN A 324 -11.22 -12.51 -19.28
CA ASN A 324 -10.45 -13.75 -19.19
C ASN A 324 -10.68 -14.47 -17.84
N ALA A 325 -11.72 -14.13 -17.09
CA ALA A 325 -11.86 -14.57 -15.71
C ALA A 325 -13.31 -14.86 -15.31
N ILE A 326 -13.48 -15.80 -14.36
CA ILE A 326 -14.77 -16.21 -13.81
C ILE A 326 -14.67 -16.30 -12.28
N ALA A 327 -15.70 -15.83 -11.55
CA ALA A 327 -15.77 -16.02 -10.10
C ALA A 327 -16.31 -17.41 -9.75
N LEU A 328 -15.52 -18.22 -9.04
CA LEU A 328 -15.84 -19.60 -8.68
C LEU A 328 -15.51 -19.89 -7.22
N CYS A 329 -16.24 -20.82 -6.60
CA CYS A 329 -15.79 -21.38 -5.32
C CYS A 329 -14.56 -22.26 -5.54
N ARG A 330 -13.83 -22.58 -4.46
CA ARG A 330 -12.57 -23.35 -4.51
C ARG A 330 -12.73 -24.69 -5.21
N LEU A 331 -13.87 -25.37 -5.01
CA LEU A 331 -14.14 -26.65 -5.65
C LEU A 331 -14.29 -26.51 -7.17
N HIS A 332 -15.09 -25.55 -7.64
CA HIS A 332 -15.32 -25.35 -9.07
C HIS A 332 -14.13 -24.69 -9.77
N HIS A 333 -13.37 -23.85 -9.07
CA HIS A 333 -12.09 -23.34 -9.54
C HIS A 333 -11.12 -24.49 -9.81
N TRP A 334 -10.91 -25.37 -8.83
CA TRP A 334 -10.08 -26.57 -9.00
C TRP A 334 -10.59 -27.45 -10.15
N ALA A 335 -11.90 -27.67 -10.24
CA ALA A 335 -12.51 -28.49 -11.28
C ALA A 335 -12.31 -27.90 -12.69
N LEU A 336 -12.36 -26.57 -12.83
CA LEU A 336 -12.07 -25.87 -14.09
C LEU A 336 -10.59 -25.99 -14.48
N ASP A 337 -9.67 -25.88 -13.52
CA ASP A 337 -8.23 -25.92 -13.76
C ASP A 337 -7.75 -27.29 -14.24
N VAL A 338 -8.24 -28.35 -13.62
CA VAL A 338 -7.87 -29.74 -13.95
C VAL A 338 -8.72 -30.35 -15.08
N GLY A 339 -9.69 -29.60 -15.61
CA GLY A 339 -10.52 -30.00 -16.75
C GLY A 339 -11.68 -30.94 -16.43
N TRP A 340 -12.13 -31.00 -15.16
CA TRP A 340 -13.43 -31.60 -14.81
C TRP A 340 -14.59 -30.80 -15.38
N LEU A 341 -14.44 -29.47 -15.38
CA LEU A 341 -15.38 -28.53 -15.96
C LEU A 341 -14.73 -27.77 -17.12
N ALA A 342 -15.55 -27.42 -18.09
CA ALA A 342 -15.28 -26.35 -19.04
C ALA A 342 -16.58 -25.63 -19.37
N ILE A 343 -16.53 -24.55 -20.14
CA ILE A 343 -17.70 -23.71 -20.41
C ILE A 343 -17.87 -23.54 -21.93
N SER A 344 -19.09 -23.67 -22.44
CA SER A 344 -19.44 -23.48 -23.86
C SER A 344 -19.39 -22.01 -24.28
N ASP A 345 -19.43 -21.73 -25.59
CA ASP A 345 -19.51 -20.35 -26.10
C ASP A 345 -20.87 -19.68 -25.77
N GLN A 346 -21.86 -20.49 -25.34
CA GLN A 346 -23.18 -20.07 -24.89
C GLN A 346 -23.27 -19.97 -23.35
N TYR A 347 -22.12 -20.08 -22.66
CA TYR A 347 -22.01 -20.06 -21.20
C TYR A 347 -22.64 -21.26 -20.48
N ASP A 348 -22.81 -22.39 -21.16
CA ASP A 348 -23.26 -23.63 -20.53
C ASP A 348 -22.08 -24.41 -19.93
N VAL A 349 -22.28 -24.98 -18.75
CA VAL A 349 -21.29 -25.80 -18.06
C VAL A 349 -21.19 -27.17 -18.74
N LEU A 350 -19.97 -27.52 -19.14
CA LEU A 350 -19.59 -28.80 -19.73
C LEU A 350 -18.84 -29.62 -18.66
N VAL A 351 -19.24 -30.87 -18.45
CA VAL A 351 -18.62 -31.76 -17.47
C VAL A 351 -17.94 -32.91 -18.19
N ARG A 352 -16.72 -33.26 -17.78
CA ARG A 352 -16.00 -34.40 -18.32
C ARG A 352 -16.66 -35.72 -17.88
N ASP A 353 -17.10 -36.52 -18.84
CA ASP A 353 -17.77 -37.81 -18.59
C ASP A 353 -16.78 -38.89 -18.16
N ARG A 354 -16.67 -39.10 -16.84
CA ARG A 354 -15.77 -40.08 -16.20
C ARG A 354 -16.47 -40.74 -15.01
N PRO A 355 -17.56 -41.50 -15.23
CA PRO A 355 -18.37 -42.09 -14.16
C PRO A 355 -17.61 -43.04 -13.25
N GLU A 356 -16.49 -43.58 -13.73
CA GLU A 356 -15.59 -44.46 -12.98
C GLU A 356 -14.71 -43.73 -11.95
N GLN A 357 -14.54 -42.41 -12.07
CA GLN A 357 -13.65 -41.65 -11.20
C GLN A 357 -14.36 -41.09 -9.95
N PRO A 358 -13.74 -41.18 -8.77
CA PRO A 358 -14.26 -40.52 -7.55
C PRO A 358 -14.40 -39.01 -7.76
N GLY A 359 -15.54 -38.46 -7.36
CA GLY A 359 -15.87 -37.03 -7.51
C GLY A 359 -16.67 -36.68 -8.75
N PHE A 360 -16.86 -37.60 -9.72
CA PHE A 360 -17.67 -37.32 -10.92
C PHE A 360 -19.10 -36.85 -10.59
N ASN A 361 -19.73 -37.49 -9.60
CA ASN A 361 -21.09 -37.15 -9.18
C ASN A 361 -21.21 -35.73 -8.60
N ASP A 362 -20.09 -35.15 -8.12
CA ASP A 362 -20.08 -33.78 -7.60
C ASP A 362 -20.23 -32.76 -8.74
N PHE A 363 -19.85 -33.12 -9.97
CA PHE A 363 -19.84 -32.22 -11.13
C PHE A 363 -20.97 -32.48 -12.14
N ILE A 364 -21.34 -33.74 -12.38
CA ILE A 364 -22.30 -34.10 -13.45
C ILE A 364 -23.67 -33.42 -13.31
N GLN A 365 -24.06 -33.07 -12.09
CA GLN A 365 -25.29 -32.33 -11.81
C GLN A 365 -25.35 -30.93 -12.46
N PHE A 366 -24.19 -30.36 -12.81
CA PHE A 366 -24.08 -29.06 -13.48
C PHE A 366 -23.96 -29.19 -15.01
N ALA A 367 -23.98 -30.39 -15.58
CA ALA A 367 -23.87 -30.55 -17.03
C ALA A 367 -25.06 -29.90 -17.76
N GLY A 368 -24.78 -28.96 -18.66
CA GLY A 368 -25.77 -28.23 -19.45
C GLY A 368 -26.50 -27.11 -18.70
N THR A 369 -26.12 -26.78 -17.46
CA THR A 369 -26.64 -25.60 -16.78
C THR A 369 -25.91 -24.36 -17.26
N SER A 370 -26.62 -23.26 -17.47
CA SER A 370 -26.01 -21.98 -17.83
C SER A 370 -25.31 -21.36 -16.61
N LEU A 371 -24.17 -20.70 -16.85
CA LEU A 371 -23.46 -19.94 -15.83
C LEU A 371 -24.30 -18.76 -15.34
N SER A 372 -24.19 -18.47 -14.05
CA SER A 372 -24.66 -17.22 -13.47
C SER A 372 -23.67 -16.11 -13.81
N LEU A 373 -24.09 -15.23 -14.73
CA LEU A 373 -23.30 -14.12 -15.22
C LEU A 373 -23.68 -12.80 -14.51
N PRO A 374 -22.73 -11.87 -14.36
CA PRO A 374 -22.99 -10.53 -13.83
C PRO A 374 -24.05 -9.78 -14.64
N ALA A 375 -24.73 -8.83 -13.99
CA ALA A 375 -25.63 -7.90 -14.68
C ALA A 375 -24.88 -7.00 -15.69
N ASP A 376 -23.60 -6.73 -15.44
CA ASP A 376 -22.74 -5.99 -16.34
C ASP A 376 -22.12 -6.93 -17.39
N GLU A 377 -22.65 -6.86 -18.63
CA GLU A 377 -22.14 -7.60 -19.79
C GLU A 377 -20.66 -7.33 -20.08
N THR A 378 -20.10 -6.22 -19.60
CA THR A 378 -18.69 -5.91 -19.84
C THR A 378 -17.73 -6.81 -19.06
N VAL A 379 -18.25 -7.50 -18.04
CA VAL A 379 -17.53 -8.45 -17.17
C VAL A 379 -17.75 -9.90 -17.62
N HIS A 380 -18.59 -10.13 -18.64
CA HIS A 380 -18.81 -11.49 -19.14
C HIS A 380 -17.53 -12.07 -19.75
N PRO A 381 -17.25 -13.36 -19.52
CA PRO A 381 -16.09 -14.00 -20.13
C PRO A 381 -16.19 -13.97 -21.66
N ASP A 382 -15.08 -13.66 -22.34
CA ASP A 382 -15.05 -13.66 -23.79
C ASP A 382 -15.12 -15.10 -24.32
N PRO A 383 -16.00 -15.42 -25.28
CA PRO A 383 -16.05 -16.73 -25.94
C PRO A 383 -14.69 -17.21 -26.47
N ALA A 384 -13.80 -16.30 -26.88
CA ALA A 384 -12.45 -16.66 -27.30
C ALA A 384 -11.61 -17.29 -26.16
N PHE A 385 -11.68 -16.74 -24.95
CA PHE A 385 -10.99 -17.31 -23.78
C PHE A 385 -11.63 -18.62 -23.31
N LEU A 386 -12.96 -18.75 -23.40
CA LEU A 386 -13.67 -19.99 -23.10
C LEU A 386 -13.23 -21.12 -24.05
N ARG A 387 -13.12 -20.81 -25.34
CA ARG A 387 -12.63 -21.75 -26.35
C ARG A 387 -11.16 -22.14 -26.11
N ALA A 388 -10.30 -21.16 -25.85
CA ALA A 388 -8.89 -21.41 -25.55
C ALA A 388 -8.71 -22.29 -24.31
N HIS A 389 -9.51 -22.07 -23.26
CA HIS A 389 -9.55 -22.94 -22.09
C HIS A 389 -9.97 -24.37 -22.48
N ARG A 390 -11.07 -24.54 -23.21
CA ARG A 390 -11.53 -25.85 -23.69
C ARG A 390 -10.45 -26.58 -24.48
N GLU A 391 -9.78 -25.92 -25.41
CA GLU A 391 -8.69 -26.49 -26.21
C GLU A 391 -7.48 -26.89 -25.35
N ARG A 392 -7.18 -26.14 -24.28
CA ARG A 392 -6.09 -26.44 -23.34
C ARG A 392 -6.39 -27.65 -22.46
N VAL A 393 -7.61 -27.75 -21.93
CA VAL A 393 -8.02 -28.88 -21.07
C VAL A 393 -8.51 -30.08 -21.88
N ALA A 394 -8.69 -29.91 -23.20
CA ALA A 394 -8.93 -30.96 -24.16
C ALA A 394 -7.68 -31.83 -24.34
N THR A 395 -7.62 -32.95 -23.64
CA THR A 395 -6.83 -34.11 -24.11
C THR A 395 -7.55 -34.77 -25.29
N ASP A 396 -6.86 -35.58 -26.11
CA ASP A 396 -7.32 -36.24 -27.38
C ASP A 396 -8.79 -36.76 -27.41
N GLU A 397 -9.43 -36.99 -26.27
CA GLU A 397 -10.85 -37.34 -26.13
C GLU A 397 -11.85 -36.20 -26.45
N TRP A 398 -11.48 -34.92 -26.34
CA TRP A 398 -12.37 -33.78 -26.66
C TRP A 398 -12.53 -33.55 -28.17
N LEU A 399 -11.48 -33.82 -28.95
CA LEU A 399 -11.47 -33.65 -30.42
C LEU A 399 -12.29 -34.71 -31.17
N SER A 400 -12.87 -35.66 -30.45
CA SER A 400 -13.67 -36.75 -31.02
C SER A 400 -15.16 -36.41 -31.19
N GLN A 401 -15.62 -35.27 -30.66
CA GLN A 401 -16.99 -34.79 -30.90
C GLN A 401 -16.94 -33.48 -31.69
N PRO A 402 -17.57 -33.42 -32.88
CA PRO A 402 -17.54 -32.21 -33.69
C PRO A 402 -18.25 -31.08 -32.96
N LEU A 403 -17.53 -29.97 -32.79
CA LEU A 403 -18.10 -28.66 -32.47
C LEU A 403 -18.88 -28.16 -33.70
N GLU A 404 -20.05 -28.73 -33.96
CA GLU A 404 -21.03 -28.11 -34.87
C GLU A 404 -22.28 -27.69 -34.10
N PRO A 405 -22.83 -26.51 -34.41
CA PRO A 405 -24.11 -26.09 -33.87
C PRO A 405 -25.19 -26.95 -34.51
N THR A 406 -25.95 -27.67 -33.69
CA THR A 406 -27.23 -28.19 -34.16
C THR A 406 -28.18 -27.01 -34.31
N SER A 407 -28.65 -26.86 -35.55
CA SER A 407 -29.52 -25.84 -36.13
C SER A 407 -30.78 -25.48 -35.34
#